data_AF-A0A532TLM3-F1
#
_entry.id   AF-A0A532TLM3-F1
#
_cell.length_a   1.000
_cell.length_b   1.000
_cell.length_c   1.000
_cell.angle_alpha   90.00
_cell.angle_beta   90.00
_cell.angle_gamma   90.00
#
_symmetry.space_group_name_H-M   'P 1'
#
loop_
_entity.id
_entity.type
_entity.pdbx_description
1 polymer ?
#
loop_
_entity_poly.entity_id
_entity_poly.type
_entity_poly.pdbx_seq_one_letter_code
_entity_poly.pdbx_strand_id
1 'polypeptide(L)'
;MKDLTTDLDDKVVRALQNKVDSYETEISQLKDILEKKDEEFANLAKSKDDMSSELEETRSKLSDLESKTGDLDKLNSEVYDLKKTITLEENELNKLRAEVDEFKPRVAELTKNNDELKRNIADNESKVKELTDALAEKEKAFDDQKSRLEKAETELSALKPAEPSEYTSEERLICPKCGARGKDLKVEEDKSKILGYVGHSPMYGKTNVCKKCGTTF
;
A
#
# COMPACT_ATOMS: atom_id res chain seq x y z
N MET A 1 -28.76 -65.57 -142.07
CA MET A 1 -29.38 -64.50 -141.24
C MET A 1 -29.62 -64.92 -139.79
N LYS A 2 -29.97 -66.18 -139.47
CA LYS A 2 -30.10 -66.63 -138.07
C LYS A 2 -28.78 -66.62 -137.26
N ASP A 3 -27.62 -66.88 -137.87
CA ASP A 3 -26.33 -66.96 -137.16
C ASP A 3 -25.73 -65.61 -136.71
N LEU A 4 -26.11 -64.50 -137.36
CA LEU A 4 -25.56 -63.18 -137.04
C LEU A 4 -26.30 -62.52 -135.86
N THR A 5 -27.57 -62.90 -135.65
CA THR A 5 -28.39 -62.43 -134.54
C THR A 5 -27.95 -63.07 -133.23
N THR A 6 -27.63 -64.37 -133.25
CA THR A 6 -27.13 -65.12 -132.08
C THR A 6 -25.75 -64.64 -131.59
N ASP A 7 -24.82 -64.28 -132.48
CA ASP A 7 -23.49 -63.75 -132.07
C ASP A 7 -23.58 -62.36 -131.44
N LEU A 8 -24.55 -61.54 -131.89
CA LEU A 8 -24.80 -60.22 -131.30
C LEU A 8 -25.42 -60.35 -129.91
N ASP A 9 -26.37 -61.28 -129.75
CA ASP A 9 -27.01 -61.58 -128.46
C ASP A 9 -25.98 -62.10 -127.44
N ASP A 10 -25.07 -63.01 -127.84
CA ASP A 10 -24.00 -63.54 -126.98
C ASP A 10 -22.98 -62.46 -126.55
N LYS A 11 -22.73 -61.45 -127.37
CA LYS A 11 -21.86 -60.31 -127.01
C LYS A 11 -22.52 -59.40 -125.97
N VAL A 12 -23.83 -59.13 -126.12
CA VAL A 12 -24.59 -58.32 -125.16
C VAL A 12 -24.71 -59.04 -123.82
N VAL A 13 -25.00 -60.35 -123.82
CA VAL A 13 -25.06 -61.17 -122.60
C VAL A 13 -23.72 -61.16 -121.86
N ARG A 14 -22.60 -61.36 -122.57
CA ARG A 14 -21.26 -61.28 -121.95
C ARG A 14 -20.95 -59.90 -121.37
N ALA A 15 -21.33 -58.83 -122.06
CA ALA A 15 -21.10 -57.46 -121.57
C ALA A 15 -21.93 -57.15 -120.32
N LEU A 16 -23.18 -57.64 -120.25
CA LEU A 16 -24.02 -57.53 -119.07
C LEU A 16 -23.48 -58.38 -117.92
N GLN A 17 -23.03 -59.61 -118.19
CA GLN A 17 -22.41 -60.48 -117.18
C GLN A 17 -21.19 -59.81 -116.55
N ASN A 18 -20.29 -59.24 -117.35
CA ASN A 18 -19.12 -58.53 -116.82
C ASN A 18 -19.51 -57.34 -115.93
N LYS A 19 -20.61 -56.64 -116.24
CA LYS A 19 -21.11 -55.55 -115.39
C LYS A 19 -21.70 -56.09 -114.09
N VAL A 20 -22.43 -57.20 -114.14
CA VAL A 20 -22.95 -57.89 -112.94
C VAL A 20 -21.80 -58.30 -112.04
N ASP A 21 -20.79 -58.98 -112.58
CA ASP A 21 -19.60 -59.42 -111.82
C ASP A 21 -18.84 -58.22 -111.21
N SER A 22 -18.75 -57.10 -111.94
CA SER A 22 -18.17 -55.85 -111.44
C SER A 22 -18.98 -55.28 -110.28
N TYR A 23 -20.30 -55.18 -110.42
CA TYR A 23 -21.17 -54.67 -109.36
C TYR A 23 -21.21 -55.60 -108.13
N GLU A 24 -21.16 -56.92 -108.32
CA GLU A 24 -21.04 -57.89 -107.23
C GLU A 24 -19.74 -57.68 -106.44
N THR A 25 -18.64 -57.42 -107.13
CA THR A 25 -17.35 -57.09 -106.51
C THR A 25 -17.42 -55.79 -105.72
N GLU A 26 -18.01 -54.73 -106.29
CA GLU A 26 -18.20 -53.44 -105.60
C GLU A 26 -19.10 -53.57 -104.37
N ILE A 27 -20.20 -54.33 -104.47
CA ILE A 27 -21.10 -54.61 -103.34
C ILE A 27 -20.35 -55.33 -102.21
N SER A 28 -19.49 -56.30 -102.54
CA SER A 28 -18.67 -56.99 -101.53
C SER A 28 -17.74 -56.01 -100.83
N GLN A 29 -17.04 -55.15 -101.58
CA GLN A 29 -16.14 -54.15 -101.01
C GLN A 29 -16.87 -53.14 -100.13
N LEU A 30 -18.05 -52.68 -100.55
CA LEU A 30 -18.88 -51.77 -99.76
C LEU A 30 -19.36 -52.40 -98.46
N LYS A 31 -19.69 -53.70 -98.45
CA LYS A 31 -20.04 -54.44 -97.23
C LYS A 31 -18.86 -54.50 -96.25
N ASP A 32 -17.66 -54.83 -96.74
CA ASP A 32 -16.46 -54.88 -95.91
C ASP A 32 -16.12 -53.51 -95.31
N ILE A 33 -16.33 -52.44 -96.07
CA ILE A 33 -16.13 -51.06 -95.59
C ILE A 33 -17.18 -50.71 -94.53
N LEU A 34 -18.44 -51.09 -94.74
CA LEU A 34 -19.52 -50.85 -93.78
C LEU A 34 -19.23 -51.52 -92.44
N GLU A 35 -18.83 -52.80 -92.47
CA GLU A 35 -18.49 -53.57 -91.25
C GLU A 35 -17.34 -52.92 -90.48
N LYS A 36 -16.27 -52.51 -91.18
CA LYS A 36 -15.15 -51.77 -90.56
C LYS A 36 -15.60 -50.44 -89.95
N LYS A 37 -16.53 -49.73 -90.61
CA LYS A 37 -17.06 -48.47 -90.10
C LYS A 37 -17.92 -48.69 -88.86
N ASP A 38 -18.73 -49.74 -88.82
CA ASP A 38 -19.52 -50.12 -87.64
C ASP A 38 -18.61 -50.45 -86.44
N GLU A 39 -17.50 -51.17 -86.67
CA GLU A 39 -16.48 -51.42 -85.64
C GLU A 39 -15.83 -50.12 -85.14
N GLU A 40 -15.45 -49.20 -86.05
CA GLU A 40 -14.92 -47.88 -85.67
C GLU A 40 -15.93 -47.08 -84.84
N PHE A 41 -17.22 -47.08 -85.22
CA PHE A 41 -18.27 -46.39 -84.48
C PHE A 41 -18.48 -46.99 -83.09
N ALA A 42 -18.45 -48.31 -82.95
CA ALA A 42 -18.56 -48.98 -81.65
C ALA A 42 -17.39 -48.60 -80.73
N ASN A 43 -16.16 -48.55 -81.26
CA ASN A 43 -14.98 -48.14 -80.50
C ASN A 43 -15.03 -46.67 -80.08
N LEU A 44 -15.46 -45.78 -80.98
CA LEU A 44 -15.66 -44.36 -80.67
C LEU A 44 -16.74 -44.14 -79.62
N ALA A 45 -17.84 -44.90 -79.67
CA ALA A 45 -18.90 -44.84 -78.66
C ALA A 45 -18.37 -45.24 -77.28
N LYS A 46 -17.61 -46.35 -77.19
CA LYS A 46 -16.99 -46.78 -75.94
C LYS A 46 -16.01 -45.74 -75.40
N SER A 47 -15.13 -45.18 -76.25
CA SER A 47 -14.20 -44.14 -75.83
C SER A 47 -14.91 -42.87 -75.33
N LYS A 48 -16.07 -42.53 -75.91
CA LYS A 48 -16.89 -41.40 -75.46
C LYS A 48 -17.46 -41.65 -74.06
N ASP A 49 -17.94 -42.86 -73.80
CA ASP A 49 -18.50 -43.24 -72.50
C ASP A 49 -17.42 -43.26 -71.41
N ASP A 50 -16.23 -43.77 -71.73
CA ASP A 50 -15.06 -43.76 -70.84
C ASP A 50 -14.66 -42.30 -70.51
N MET A 51 -14.52 -41.44 -71.53
CA MET A 51 -14.21 -40.02 -71.32
C MET A 51 -15.29 -39.27 -70.53
N SER A 52 -16.57 -39.63 -70.71
CA SER A 52 -17.67 -39.03 -69.94
C SER A 52 -17.56 -39.40 -68.46
N SER A 53 -17.18 -40.64 -68.16
CA SER A 53 -17.01 -41.12 -66.79
C SER A 53 -15.83 -40.44 -66.10
N GLU A 54 -14.70 -40.30 -66.79
CA GLU A 54 -13.52 -39.57 -66.28
C GLU A 54 -13.82 -38.07 -66.02
N LEU A 55 -14.64 -37.46 -66.88
CA LEU A 55 -15.07 -36.06 -66.73
C LEU A 55 -15.92 -35.88 -65.46
N GLU A 56 -16.84 -36.80 -65.18
CA GLU A 56 -17.66 -36.77 -63.96
C GLU A 56 -16.81 -36.97 -62.70
N GLU A 57 -15.87 -37.90 -62.71
CA GLU A 57 -14.94 -38.11 -61.59
C GLU A 57 -14.10 -36.86 -61.33
N THR A 58 -13.59 -36.23 -62.40
CA THR A 58 -12.79 -35.01 -62.31
C THR A 58 -13.60 -33.83 -61.77
N ARG A 59 -14.87 -33.71 -62.18
CA ARG A 59 -15.80 -32.70 -61.63
C ARG A 59 -16.06 -32.91 -60.14
N SER A 60 -16.24 -34.16 -59.70
CA SER A 60 -16.39 -34.47 -58.28
C SER A 60 -15.15 -34.07 -57.48
N LYS A 61 -13.95 -34.42 -57.98
CA LYS A 61 -12.69 -34.02 -57.34
C LYS A 61 -12.51 -32.51 -57.26
N LEU A 62 -12.94 -31.78 -58.30
CA LEU A 62 -12.89 -30.32 -58.31
C LEU A 62 -13.80 -29.73 -57.22
N SER A 63 -15.03 -30.21 -57.12
CA SER A 63 -15.98 -29.80 -56.06
C SER A 63 -15.40 -30.04 -54.66
N ASP A 64 -14.75 -31.19 -54.42
CA ASP A 64 -14.14 -31.48 -53.13
C ASP A 64 -12.97 -30.53 -52.80
N LEU A 65 -12.17 -30.16 -53.82
CA LEU A 65 -11.07 -29.21 -53.66
C LEU A 65 -11.57 -27.79 -53.38
N GLU A 66 -12.66 -27.37 -54.02
CA GLU A 66 -13.31 -26.08 -53.74
C GLU A 66 -13.82 -26.03 -52.30
N SER A 67 -14.45 -27.10 -51.81
CA SER A 67 -14.87 -27.19 -50.41
C SER A 67 -13.70 -27.08 -49.44
N LYS A 68 -12.61 -27.83 -49.69
CA LYS A 68 -11.40 -27.78 -48.85
C LYS A 68 -10.74 -26.40 -48.86
N THR A 69 -10.78 -25.70 -49.98
CA THR A 69 -10.27 -24.33 -50.09
C THR A 69 -11.08 -23.38 -49.20
N GLY A 70 -12.41 -23.49 -49.21
CA GLY A 70 -13.28 -22.71 -48.33
C GLY A 70 -13.03 -22.99 -46.84
N ASP A 71 -12.75 -24.24 -46.46
CA ASP A 71 -12.40 -24.59 -45.08
C ASP A 71 -11.03 -24.05 -44.65
N LEU A 72 -10.05 -24.01 -45.57
CA LEU A 72 -8.75 -23.36 -45.31
C LEU A 72 -8.90 -21.86 -45.08
N ASP A 73 -9.77 -21.17 -45.81
CA ASP A 73 -10.02 -19.75 -45.62
C ASP A 73 -10.66 -19.44 -44.26
N LYS A 74 -11.59 -20.28 -43.80
CA LYS A 74 -12.16 -20.19 -42.45
C LYS A 74 -11.09 -20.40 -41.39
N LEU A 75 -10.28 -21.46 -41.53
CA LEU A 75 -9.22 -21.76 -40.56
C LEU A 75 -8.17 -20.65 -40.51
N ASN A 76 -7.82 -20.05 -41.65
CA ASN A 76 -6.93 -18.88 -41.69
C ASN A 76 -7.51 -17.68 -40.94
N SER A 77 -8.82 -17.45 -41.06
CA SER A 77 -9.52 -16.38 -40.33
C SER A 77 -9.51 -16.64 -38.82
N GLU A 78 -9.79 -17.87 -38.39
CA GLU A 78 -9.71 -18.27 -36.97
C GLU A 78 -8.30 -18.11 -36.41
N VAL A 79 -7.26 -18.51 -37.17
CA VAL A 79 -5.86 -18.32 -36.77
C VAL A 79 -5.51 -16.85 -36.62
N TYR A 80 -6.02 -15.98 -37.49
CA TYR A 80 -5.82 -14.53 -37.39
C TYR A 80 -6.46 -13.97 -36.10
N ASP A 81 -7.70 -14.35 -35.81
CA ASP A 81 -8.39 -13.91 -34.61
C ASP A 81 -7.72 -14.41 -33.33
N LEU A 82 -7.28 -15.67 -33.30
CA LEU A 82 -6.51 -16.22 -32.17
C LEU A 82 -5.20 -15.47 -31.94
N LYS A 83 -4.46 -15.12 -33.01
CA LYS A 83 -3.24 -14.32 -32.88
C LYS A 83 -3.51 -12.94 -32.28
N LYS A 84 -4.62 -12.31 -32.68
CA LYS A 84 -5.04 -11.02 -32.12
C LYS A 84 -5.36 -11.14 -30.63
N THR A 85 -6.10 -12.17 -30.23
CA THR A 85 -6.41 -12.44 -28.81
C THR A 85 -5.15 -12.67 -27.98
N ILE A 86 -4.22 -13.50 -28.46
CA ILE A 86 -2.92 -13.74 -27.79
C ILE A 86 -2.18 -12.41 -27.56
N THR A 87 -2.14 -11.54 -28.57
CA THR A 87 -1.46 -10.24 -28.47
C THR A 87 -2.12 -9.35 -27.40
N LEU A 88 -3.45 -9.40 -27.26
CA LEU A 88 -4.16 -8.64 -26.22
C LEU A 88 -3.86 -9.19 -24.82
N GLU A 89 -3.91 -10.51 -24.65
CA GLU A 89 -3.60 -11.18 -23.39
C GLU A 89 -2.15 -10.95 -22.95
N GLU A 90 -1.18 -10.98 -23.88
CA GLU A 90 0.22 -10.67 -23.59
C GLU A 90 0.39 -9.23 -23.09
N ASN A 91 -0.34 -8.27 -23.66
CA ASN A 91 -0.32 -6.89 -23.21
C ASN A 91 -0.92 -6.72 -21.81
N GLU A 92 -2.02 -7.40 -21.51
CA GLU A 92 -2.63 -7.40 -20.17
C GLU A 92 -1.71 -8.04 -19.13
N LEU A 93 -1.07 -9.16 -19.48
CA LEU A 93 -0.12 -9.86 -18.62
C LEU A 93 1.09 -8.97 -18.31
N ASN A 94 1.59 -8.22 -19.28
CA ASN A 94 2.67 -7.26 -19.07
C ASN A 94 2.27 -6.10 -18.15
N LYS A 95 1.03 -5.58 -18.27
CA LYS A 95 0.51 -4.56 -17.35
C LYS A 95 0.42 -5.08 -15.92
N LEU A 96 -0.16 -6.26 -15.73
CA LEU A 96 -0.29 -6.89 -14.41
C LEU A 96 1.08 -7.17 -13.77
N ARG A 97 2.08 -7.58 -14.57
CA ARG A 97 3.46 -7.74 -14.08
C ARG A 97 4.04 -6.42 -13.59
N ALA A 98 3.84 -5.33 -14.33
CA ALA A 98 4.31 -4.01 -13.92
C ALA A 98 3.64 -3.54 -12.61
N GLU A 99 2.32 -3.74 -12.47
CA GLU A 99 1.61 -3.44 -11.21
C GLU A 99 2.15 -4.25 -10.03
N VAL A 100 2.41 -5.55 -10.23
CA VAL A 100 3.02 -6.40 -9.19
C VAL A 100 4.40 -5.90 -8.79
N ASP A 101 5.22 -5.49 -9.76
CA ASP A 101 6.55 -4.96 -9.49
C ASP A 101 6.53 -3.57 -8.82
N GLU A 102 5.47 -2.78 -9.04
CA GLU A 102 5.22 -1.54 -8.29
C GLU A 102 4.76 -1.81 -6.85
N PHE A 103 3.91 -2.79 -6.62
CA PHE A 103 3.37 -3.07 -5.27
C PHE A 103 4.39 -3.71 -4.33
N LYS A 104 5.32 -4.53 -4.84
CA LYS A 104 6.38 -5.16 -4.03
C LYS A 104 7.18 -4.17 -3.15
N PRO A 105 7.80 -3.11 -3.69
CA PRO A 105 8.56 -2.15 -2.88
C PRO A 105 7.65 -1.37 -1.92
N ARG A 106 6.42 -1.05 -2.33
CA ARG A 106 5.46 -0.34 -1.47
C ARG A 106 5.07 -1.17 -0.24
N VAL A 107 4.87 -2.48 -0.42
CA VAL A 107 4.64 -3.39 0.70
C VAL A 107 5.86 -3.43 1.63
N ALA A 108 7.07 -3.55 1.08
CA ALA A 108 8.30 -3.56 1.87
C ALA A 108 8.49 -2.26 2.69
N GLU A 109 8.20 -1.11 2.08
CA GLU A 109 8.25 0.20 2.75
C GLU A 109 7.22 0.30 3.86
N LEU A 110 5.97 -0.10 3.61
CA LEU A 110 4.91 -0.12 4.63
C LEU A 110 5.25 -1.05 5.79
N THR A 111 5.85 -2.22 5.52
CA THR A 111 6.33 -3.13 6.56
C THR A 111 7.41 -2.48 7.42
N LYS A 112 8.41 -1.83 6.79
CA LYS A 112 9.47 -1.12 7.51
C LYS A 112 8.91 0.00 8.39
N ASN A 113 7.99 0.80 7.86
CA ASN A 113 7.35 1.90 8.59
C ASN A 113 6.53 1.36 9.78
N ASN A 114 5.86 0.23 9.62
CA ASN A 114 5.10 -0.41 10.70
C ASN A 114 6.03 -0.90 11.82
N ASP A 115 7.17 -1.51 11.48
CA ASP A 115 8.16 -1.95 12.46
C ASP A 115 8.79 -0.77 13.22
N GLU A 116 9.04 0.35 12.54
CA GLU A 116 9.52 1.58 13.16
C GLU A 116 8.49 2.18 14.13
N LEU A 117 7.22 2.26 13.71
CA LEU A 117 6.13 2.73 14.57
C LEU A 117 5.97 1.85 15.81
N LYS A 118 6.07 0.53 15.67
CA LYS A 118 6.04 -0.40 16.82
C LYS A 118 7.16 -0.14 17.82
N ARG A 119 8.38 0.12 17.34
CA ARG A 119 9.52 0.48 18.21
C ARG A 119 9.28 1.81 18.93
N ASN A 120 8.79 2.81 18.21
CA ASN A 120 8.48 4.11 18.78
C ASN A 120 7.37 4.03 19.84
N ILE A 121 6.36 3.19 19.62
CA ILE A 121 5.32 2.92 20.63
C ILE A 121 5.94 2.30 21.88
N ALA A 122 6.76 1.25 21.74
CA ALA A 122 7.41 0.60 22.87
C ALA A 122 8.34 1.55 23.67
N ASP A 123 9.09 2.40 22.98
CA ASP A 123 9.95 3.42 23.62
C ASP A 123 9.11 4.46 24.38
N ASN A 124 8.03 4.94 23.77
CA ASN A 124 7.11 5.87 24.44
C ASN A 124 6.40 5.24 25.64
N GLU A 125 6.00 3.96 25.55
CA GLU A 125 5.43 3.22 26.69
C GLU A 125 6.43 3.12 27.84
N SER A 126 7.72 2.87 27.54
CA SER A 126 8.78 2.87 28.56
C SER A 126 8.94 4.25 29.22
N LYS A 127 8.99 5.32 28.42
CA LYS A 127 9.08 6.70 28.93
C LYS A 127 7.88 7.08 29.78
N VAL A 128 6.67 6.70 29.38
CA VAL A 128 5.46 6.94 30.16
C VAL A 128 5.55 6.23 31.51
N LYS A 129 6.03 4.99 31.54
CA LYS A 129 6.24 4.26 32.79
C LYS A 129 7.28 4.95 33.69
N GLU A 130 8.43 5.32 33.15
CA GLU A 130 9.48 6.05 33.90
C GLU A 130 8.96 7.36 34.49
N LEU A 131 8.20 8.14 33.70
CA LEU A 131 7.60 9.39 34.17
C LEU A 131 6.53 9.16 35.24
N THR A 132 5.76 8.08 35.13
CA THR A 132 4.74 7.69 36.11
C THR A 132 5.39 7.30 37.44
N ASP A 133 6.45 6.49 37.39
CA ASP A 133 7.23 6.08 38.56
C ASP A 133 7.86 7.30 39.25
N ALA A 134 8.47 8.21 38.47
CA ALA A 134 9.05 9.45 38.98
C ALA A 134 7.99 10.39 39.61
N LEU A 135 6.79 10.47 39.02
CA LEU A 135 5.68 11.24 39.58
C LEU A 135 5.26 10.68 40.95
N ALA A 136 5.09 9.36 41.05
CA ALA A 136 4.73 8.70 42.31
C ALA A 136 5.79 8.91 43.41
N GLU A 137 7.08 8.92 43.05
CA GLU A 137 8.16 9.26 44.00
C GLU A 137 8.07 10.72 44.47
N LYS A 138 7.78 11.66 43.56
CA LYS A 138 7.62 13.07 43.91
C LYS A 138 6.40 13.33 44.78
N GLU A 139 5.29 12.63 44.55
CA GLU A 139 4.10 12.69 45.40
C GLU A 139 4.41 12.23 46.82
N LYS A 140 5.09 11.09 47.00
CA LYS A 140 5.54 10.63 48.32
C LYS A 140 6.45 11.64 49.02
N ALA A 141 7.43 12.19 48.29
CA ALA A 141 8.33 13.20 48.85
C ALA A 141 7.59 14.49 49.26
N PHE A 142 6.56 14.88 48.51
CA PHE A 142 5.70 16.01 48.84
C PHE A 142 4.88 15.75 50.11
N ASP A 143 4.27 14.58 50.23
CA ASP A 143 3.52 14.18 51.43
C ASP A 143 4.41 14.15 52.68
N ASP A 144 5.62 13.60 52.55
CA ASP A 144 6.63 13.60 53.61
C ASP A 144 7.00 15.03 54.02
N GLN A 145 7.28 15.92 53.06
CA GLN A 145 7.57 17.33 53.33
C GLN A 145 6.41 18.04 54.01
N LYS A 146 5.18 17.81 53.54
CA LYS A 146 3.97 18.38 54.14
C LYS A 146 3.83 17.97 55.60
N SER A 147 4.02 16.68 55.91
CA SER A 147 3.96 16.18 57.30
C SER A 147 5.02 16.81 58.20
N ARG A 148 6.23 17.08 57.67
CA ARG A 148 7.31 17.77 58.39
C ARG A 148 6.96 19.24 58.64
N LEU A 149 6.31 19.88 57.68
CA LEU A 149 5.87 21.27 57.78
C LEU A 149 4.80 21.40 58.88
N GLU A 150 3.80 20.52 58.89
CA GLU A 150 2.77 20.46 59.93
C GLU A 150 3.40 20.26 61.33
N LYS A 151 4.38 19.36 61.47
CA LYS A 151 5.12 19.19 62.73
C LYS A 151 5.85 20.47 63.15
N ALA A 152 6.59 21.09 62.23
CA ALA A 152 7.31 22.33 62.52
C ALA A 152 6.37 23.47 62.92
N GLU A 153 5.20 23.58 62.28
CA GLU A 153 4.16 24.56 62.65
C GLU A 153 3.62 24.31 64.07
N THR A 154 3.37 23.04 64.44
CA THR A 154 2.94 22.70 65.80
C THR A 154 4.01 23.03 66.85
N GLU A 155 5.28 22.72 66.58
CA GLU A 155 6.41 23.06 67.45
C GLU A 155 6.59 24.58 67.59
N LEU A 156 6.48 25.33 66.49
CA LEU A 156 6.57 26.79 66.50
C LEU A 156 5.44 27.41 67.34
N SER A 157 4.22 26.87 67.21
CA SER A 157 3.06 27.32 68.00
C SER A 157 3.26 27.05 69.50
N ALA A 158 3.89 25.94 69.87
CA ALA A 158 4.21 25.60 71.25
C ALA A 158 5.31 26.50 71.86
N LEU A 159 6.21 27.05 71.02
CA LEU A 159 7.28 27.96 71.44
C LEU A 159 6.86 29.44 71.48
N LYS A 160 5.58 29.75 71.20
CA LYS A 160 5.07 31.12 71.26
C LYS A 160 5.21 31.66 72.70
N PRO A 161 5.91 32.79 72.94
CA PRO A 161 6.15 33.28 74.29
C PRO A 161 4.83 33.62 74.99
N ALA A 162 4.74 33.28 76.28
CA ALA A 162 3.68 33.81 77.14
C ALA A 162 3.69 35.34 77.10
N GLU A 163 2.51 35.96 77.03
CA GLU A 163 2.37 37.41 77.03
C GLU A 163 3.18 38.02 78.20
N PRO A 164 3.97 39.08 77.96
CA PRO A 164 4.80 39.65 79.01
C PRO A 164 3.91 40.20 80.13
N SER A 165 3.96 39.57 81.30
CA SER A 165 3.41 40.14 82.53
C SER A 165 4.19 41.40 82.88
N GLU A 166 3.48 42.50 83.14
CA GLU A 166 4.05 43.79 83.58
C GLU A 166 5.05 43.62 84.73
N TYR A 167 6.28 44.11 84.55
CA TYR A 167 7.28 44.25 85.61
C TYR A 167 7.47 45.73 85.95
N THR A 168 7.11 46.15 87.17
CA THR A 168 7.38 47.50 87.69
C THR A 168 8.70 47.52 88.48
N SER A 169 9.53 48.53 88.26
CA SER A 169 10.94 48.59 88.69
C SER A 169 11.21 49.22 90.07
N GLU A 170 10.17 49.56 90.84
CA GLU A 170 10.31 50.43 92.03
C GLU A 170 10.70 49.72 93.34
N GLU A 171 10.73 48.39 93.40
CA GLU A 171 10.90 47.66 94.68
C GLU A 171 12.33 47.24 95.05
N ARG A 172 13.33 47.49 94.19
CA ARG A 172 14.69 46.96 94.40
C ARG A 172 15.65 47.83 95.22
N LEU A 173 15.36 49.12 95.41
CA LEU A 173 16.28 50.02 96.10
C LEU A 173 16.03 50.01 97.62
N ILE A 174 17.08 49.70 98.40
CA ILE A 174 17.03 49.53 99.86
C ILE A 174 18.14 50.37 100.51
N CYS A 175 17.80 51.14 101.55
CA CYS A 175 18.79 51.86 102.34
C CYS A 175 19.74 50.87 103.08
N PRO A 176 21.05 50.93 102.83
CA PRO A 176 22.01 50.01 103.44
C PRO A 176 22.18 50.20 104.95
N LYS A 177 21.73 51.33 105.53
CA LYS A 177 21.86 51.60 106.97
C LYS A 177 20.64 51.24 107.80
N CYS A 178 19.43 51.43 107.29
CA CYS A 178 18.19 51.20 108.07
C CYS A 178 17.13 50.36 107.34
N GLY A 179 17.43 49.85 106.14
CA GLY A 179 16.54 48.96 105.40
C GLY A 179 15.30 49.61 104.76
N ALA A 180 15.18 50.95 104.79
CA ALA A 180 14.05 51.65 104.20
C ALA A 180 14.02 51.49 102.65
N ARG A 181 12.83 51.34 102.06
CA ARG A 181 12.65 51.02 100.64
C ARG A 181 11.70 51.98 99.92
N GLY A 182 11.81 52.05 98.60
CA GLY A 182 10.88 52.80 97.75
C GLY A 182 10.75 54.27 98.13
N LYS A 183 9.54 54.70 98.52
CA LYS A 183 9.19 56.12 98.81
C LYS A 183 10.00 56.79 99.92
N ASP A 184 10.65 55.99 100.77
CA ASP A 184 11.55 56.44 101.84
C ASP A 184 12.96 56.81 101.35
N LEU A 185 13.25 56.60 100.06
CA LEU A 185 14.49 57.01 99.40
C LEU A 185 14.21 58.21 98.50
N LYS A 186 15.02 59.26 98.63
CA LYS A 186 14.97 60.45 97.78
C LYS A 186 16.21 60.48 96.91
N VAL A 187 16.04 60.67 95.61
CA VAL A 187 17.16 60.93 94.71
C VAL A 187 17.50 62.43 94.77
N GLU A 188 18.74 62.75 95.12
CA GLU A 188 19.25 64.12 95.13
C GLU A 188 20.51 64.23 94.26
N GLU A 189 20.74 65.42 93.72
CA GLU A 189 21.93 65.73 92.95
C GLU A 189 23.11 66.02 93.89
N ASP A 190 24.13 65.18 93.81
CA ASP A 190 25.41 65.35 94.49
C ASP A 190 26.24 66.42 93.78
N LYS A 191 26.10 67.65 94.26
CA LYS A 191 26.81 68.82 93.71
C LYS A 191 28.34 68.75 93.87
N SER A 192 28.86 67.81 94.68
CA SER A 192 30.29 67.57 94.78
C SER A 192 30.84 66.74 93.62
N LYS A 193 29.97 66.03 92.89
CA LYS A 193 30.34 65.14 91.79
C LYS A 193 29.73 65.61 90.48
N ILE A 194 30.45 66.49 89.78
CA ILE A 194 30.10 66.90 88.42
C ILE A 194 30.44 65.75 87.46
N LEU A 195 29.43 65.18 86.81
CA LEU A 195 29.60 64.12 85.81
C LEU A 195 29.99 64.68 84.44
N GLY A 196 29.62 65.93 84.17
CA GLY A 196 29.93 66.63 82.92
C GLY A 196 29.25 67.99 82.87
N TYR A 197 29.41 68.71 81.76
CA TYR A 197 28.71 69.97 81.51
C TYR A 197 27.80 69.81 80.29
N VAL A 198 26.55 70.28 80.41
CA VAL A 198 25.65 70.42 79.27
C VAL A 198 25.53 71.92 79.00
N GLY A 199 26.30 72.41 78.03
CA GLY A 199 26.49 73.85 77.82
C GLY A 199 27.31 74.51 78.94
N HIS A 200 26.82 75.61 79.51
CA HIS A 200 27.45 76.30 80.65
C HIS A 200 26.95 75.84 82.03
N SER A 201 26.06 74.84 82.08
CA SER A 201 25.51 74.31 83.34
C SER A 201 26.15 72.95 83.69
N PRO A 202 26.68 72.78 84.91
CA PRO A 202 27.20 71.49 85.37
C PRO A 202 26.06 70.47 85.59
N MET A 203 26.26 69.24 85.11
CA MET A 203 25.43 68.08 85.39
C MET A 203 26.04 67.30 86.56
N TYR A 204 25.29 67.18 87.64
CA TYR A 204 25.73 66.53 88.86
C TYR A 204 25.28 65.06 88.92
N GLY A 205 26.07 64.21 89.58
CA GLY A 205 25.70 62.82 89.84
C GLY A 205 24.49 62.73 90.75
N LYS A 206 23.66 61.71 90.57
CA LYS A 206 22.52 61.45 91.46
C LYS A 206 22.92 60.48 92.55
N THR A 207 22.51 60.77 93.79
CA THR A 207 22.69 59.90 94.96
C THR A 207 21.36 59.69 95.64
N ASN A 208 21.19 58.58 96.35
CA ASN A 208 19.97 58.26 97.08
C ASN A 208 20.16 58.60 98.55
N VAL A 209 19.35 59.52 99.06
CA VAL A 209 19.29 59.88 100.47
C VAL A 209 18.12 59.17 101.12
N CYS A 210 18.39 58.38 102.16
CA CYS A 210 17.33 57.79 102.95
C CYS A 210 16.69 58.85 103.85
N LYS A 211 15.38 59.08 103.69
CA LYS A 211 14.61 60.04 104.51
C LYS A 211 14.52 59.64 105.99
N LYS A 212 14.70 58.36 106.31
CA LYS A 212 14.60 57.84 107.70
C LYS A 212 15.87 57.98 108.51
N CYS A 213 17.03 57.69 107.92
CA CYS A 213 18.31 57.69 108.65
C CYS A 213 19.33 58.69 108.12
N GLY A 214 18.96 59.50 107.11
CA GLY A 214 19.79 60.54 106.51
C GLY A 214 21.01 60.03 105.74
N THR A 215 21.10 58.72 105.48
CA THR A 215 22.28 58.14 104.81
C THR A 215 22.17 58.26 103.31
N THR A 216 23.24 58.78 102.71
CA THR A 216 23.41 58.96 101.26
C THR A 216 24.18 57.78 100.68
N PHE A 217 23.69 57.18 99.59
CA PHE A 217 24.29 56.02 98.92
C PHE A 217 23.89 55.89 97.44
#